data_AF-A0A2N2CK12-F1
#
_entry.id   AF-A0A2N2CK12-F1
#
_cell.length_a   1.000
_cell.length_b   1.000
_cell.length_c   1.000
_cell.angle_alpha   90.00
_cell.angle_beta   90.00
_cell.angle_gamma   90.00
#
_symmetry.space_group_name_H-M   'P 1'
#
loop_
_entity.id
_entity.type
_entity.pdbx_description
1 polymer ?
#
loop_
_entity_poly.entity_id
_entity_poly.type
_entity_poly.pdbx_seq_one_letter_code
_entity_poly.pdbx_strand_id
1 'polypeptide(L)'
;MITVPVLIFLGLPPVIANGTNRIAVMVEALSGTLTFRSKGYFFPQMALTLAVPAVLGSIVGTLMAVNISDEMFNRVLGIIMLIVLLLIIIRPEKKFLKDLEILKLEGKRKLTAMVAFFFIGVYGGFIQIGVGFFMIVSLALLTGMDLIKINALKTMIVVFYTAVALILFVANTGV
;
A
#
# COMPACT_ATOMS: atom_id res chain seq x y z
N MET A 1 -8.55 -3.22 -8.37
CA MET A 1 -8.17 -4.56 -7.90
C MET A 1 -9.41 -5.44 -7.90
N ILE A 2 -9.69 -6.08 -9.04
CA ILE A 2 -10.66 -7.19 -9.13
C ILE A 2 -9.94 -8.55 -9.15
N THR A 3 -8.60 -8.53 -9.29
CA THR A 3 -7.75 -9.70 -9.51
C THR A 3 -7.88 -10.73 -8.39
N VAL A 4 -7.77 -10.34 -7.11
CA VAL A 4 -7.85 -11.29 -5.99
C VAL A 4 -9.22 -11.99 -5.94
N PRO A 5 -10.37 -11.28 -5.94
CA PRO A 5 -11.69 -11.93 -6.04
C PRO A 5 -11.85 -12.82 -7.27
N VAL A 6 -11.34 -12.40 -8.44
CA VAL A 6 -11.41 -13.19 -9.68
C VAL A 6 -10.58 -14.47 -9.57
N LEU A 7 -9.36 -14.40 -9.03
CA LEU A 7 -8.51 -15.57 -8.83
C LEU A 7 -9.14 -16.57 -7.83
N ILE A 8 -9.73 -16.07 -6.75
CA ILE A 8 -10.47 -16.90 -5.79
C ILE A 8 -11.68 -17.55 -6.47
N PHE A 9 -12.43 -16.79 -7.27
CA PHE A 9 -13.56 -17.30 -8.04
C PHE A 9 -13.13 -18.39 -9.03
N LEU A 10 -11.94 -18.27 -9.62
CA LEU A 10 -11.33 -19.28 -10.49
C LEU A 10 -10.75 -20.49 -9.73
N GLY A 11 -10.91 -20.55 -8.41
CA GLY A 11 -10.56 -21.70 -7.58
C GLY A 11 -9.20 -21.62 -6.88
N LEU A 12 -8.50 -20.48 -6.93
CA LEU A 12 -7.25 -20.33 -6.18
C LEU A 12 -7.53 -20.13 -4.68
N PRO A 13 -6.71 -20.73 -3.79
CA PRO A 13 -6.75 -20.41 -2.38
C PRO A 13 -6.57 -18.89 -2.15
N PRO A 14 -7.32 -18.25 -1.24
CA PRO A 14 -7.27 -16.80 -1.03
C PRO A 14 -5.88 -16.26 -0.71
N VAL A 15 -5.11 -16.98 0.10
CA VAL A 15 -3.73 -16.62 0.44
C VAL A 15 -2.88 -16.60 -0.83
N ILE A 16 -2.94 -17.64 -1.67
CA ILE A 16 -2.20 -17.72 -2.94
C ILE A 16 -2.63 -16.62 -3.91
N ALA A 17 -3.94 -16.40 -4.08
CA ALA A 17 -4.47 -15.34 -4.92
C ALA A 17 -3.96 -13.95 -4.51
N ASN A 18 -3.89 -13.68 -3.20
CA ASN A 18 -3.31 -12.46 -2.64
C ASN A 18 -1.81 -12.35 -2.97
N GLY A 19 -1.05 -13.44 -2.80
CA GLY A 19 0.35 -13.52 -3.18
C GLY A 19 0.60 -13.22 -4.66
N THR A 20 -0.13 -13.87 -5.57
CA THR A 20 -0.03 -13.65 -7.02
C THR A 20 -0.28 -12.19 -7.40
N ASN A 21 -1.28 -11.55 -6.78
CA ASN A 21 -1.58 -10.15 -7.02
C ASN A 21 -0.43 -9.21 -6.65
N ARG A 22 0.47 -9.58 -5.72
CA ARG A 22 1.65 -8.77 -5.36
C ARG A 22 2.64 -8.63 -6.51
N ILE A 23 2.75 -9.63 -7.39
CA ILE A 23 3.62 -9.54 -8.57
C ILE A 23 3.14 -8.42 -9.49
N ALA A 24 1.83 -8.38 -9.78
CA ALA A 24 1.24 -7.33 -10.60
C ALA A 24 1.45 -5.94 -9.97
N VAL A 25 1.24 -5.82 -8.66
CA VAL A 25 1.46 -4.55 -7.94
C VAL A 25 2.92 -4.12 -7.95
N MET A 26 3.86 -5.07 -7.82
CA MET A 26 5.29 -4.79 -7.88
C MET A 26 5.68 -4.23 -9.24
N VAL A 27 5.23 -4.85 -10.33
CA VAL A 27 5.46 -4.37 -11.70
C VAL A 27 4.82 -2.99 -11.90
N GLU A 28 3.56 -2.81 -11.50
CA GLU A 28 2.85 -1.53 -11.59
C GLU A 28 3.61 -0.41 -10.84
N ALA A 29 4.08 -0.68 -9.63
CA ALA A 29 4.79 0.28 -8.80
C ALA A 29 6.18 0.63 -9.36
N LEU A 30 6.89 -0.35 -9.92
CA LEU A 30 8.17 -0.14 -10.60
C LEU A 30 7.99 0.73 -11.85
N SER A 31 7.07 0.35 -12.74
CA SER A 31 6.76 1.12 -13.96
C SER A 31 6.29 2.54 -13.63
N GLY A 32 5.41 2.69 -12.63
CA GLY A 32 4.95 3.97 -12.13
C GLY A 32 6.09 4.83 -11.60
N THR A 33 6.96 4.27 -10.77
CA THR A 33 8.12 4.97 -10.19
C THR A 33 9.08 5.46 -11.28
N LEU A 34 9.40 4.62 -12.28
CA LEU A 34 10.25 5.00 -13.40
C LEU A 34 9.62 6.11 -14.25
N THR A 35 8.31 6.04 -14.47
CA THR A 35 7.55 7.04 -15.24
C THR A 35 7.48 8.39 -14.51
N PHE A 36 7.27 8.40 -13.19
CA PHE A 36 7.28 9.64 -12.42
C PHE A 36 8.68 10.25 -12.35
N ARG A 37 9.71 9.41 -12.19
CA ARG A 37 11.11 9.86 -12.21
C ARG A 37 11.49 10.52 -13.53
N SER A 38 11.11 9.93 -14.68
CA SER A 38 11.43 10.53 -15.99
C SER A 38 10.72 11.87 -16.23
N LYS A 39 9.61 12.12 -15.53
CA LYS A 39 8.86 13.39 -15.53
C LYS A 39 9.35 14.38 -14.46
N GLY A 40 10.44 14.11 -13.76
CA GLY A 40 11.02 14.98 -12.74
C GLY A 40 10.39 14.86 -11.34
N TYR A 41 9.47 13.94 -11.12
CA TYR A 41 8.87 13.68 -9.81
C TYR A 41 9.63 12.56 -9.08
N PHE A 42 10.66 12.93 -8.31
CA PHE A 42 11.50 11.98 -7.59
C PHE A 42 11.86 12.50 -6.19
N PHE A 43 11.40 11.78 -5.16
CA PHE A 43 11.49 12.22 -3.75
C PHE A 43 12.11 11.13 -2.85
N PRO A 44 13.38 10.74 -3.07
CA PRO A 44 13.94 9.53 -2.45
C PRO A 44 14.08 9.62 -0.93
N GLN A 45 14.45 10.78 -0.37
CA GLN A 45 14.62 10.93 1.08
C GLN A 45 13.29 10.76 1.83
N MET A 46 12.23 11.34 1.27
CA MET A 46 10.88 11.25 1.83
C MET A 46 10.30 9.85 1.62
N ALA A 47 10.49 9.26 0.44
CA ALA A 47 10.10 7.88 0.16
C ALA A 47 10.77 6.92 1.14
N LEU A 48 12.08 7.00 1.36
CA LEU A 48 12.80 6.14 2.30
C LEU A 48 12.33 6.32 3.74
N THR A 49 12.08 7.57 4.17
CA THR A 49 11.56 7.87 5.51
C THR A 49 10.24 7.16 5.79
N LEU A 50 9.37 7.03 4.79
CA LEU A 50 8.06 6.39 4.91
C LEU A 50 8.07 4.91 4.53
N ALA A 51 8.98 4.49 3.66
CA ALA A 51 9.15 3.12 3.23
C ALA A 51 9.70 2.24 4.34
N VAL A 52 10.66 2.73 5.16
CA VAL A 52 11.21 1.96 6.28
C VAL A 52 10.11 1.46 7.25
N PRO A 53 9.25 2.32 7.83
CA PRO A 53 8.18 1.84 8.70
C PRO A 53 7.16 0.99 7.94
N ALA A 54 6.84 1.31 6.68
CA ALA A 54 5.93 0.50 5.88
C ALA A 54 6.46 -0.91 5.60
N VAL A 55 7.76 -1.06 5.37
CA VAL A 55 8.45 -2.36 5.24
C VAL A 55 8.37 -3.13 6.55
N LEU A 56 8.66 -2.49 7.69
CA LEU A 56 8.56 -3.16 8.99
C LEU A 56 7.13 -3.62 9.28
N GLY A 57 6.14 -2.79 8.97
CA GLY A 57 4.73 -3.15 9.05
C GLY A 57 4.39 -4.30 8.11
N SER A 58 4.87 -4.26 6.86
CA SER A 58 4.53 -5.30 5.88
C SER A 58 5.04 -6.67 6.25
N ILE A 59 6.19 -6.77 6.93
CA ILE A 59 6.68 -8.02 7.51
C ILE A 59 5.62 -8.61 8.46
N VAL A 60 5.15 -7.81 9.42
CA VAL A 60 4.11 -8.24 10.38
C VAL A 60 2.83 -8.64 9.65
N GLY A 61 2.37 -7.80 8.72
CA GLY A 61 1.16 -8.06 7.94
C GLY A 61 1.24 -9.35 7.10
N THR A 62 2.37 -9.58 6.44
CA THR A 62 2.57 -10.79 5.62
C THR A 62 2.63 -12.03 6.46
N LEU A 63 3.29 -12.00 7.62
CA LEU A 63 3.28 -13.11 8.57
C LEU A 63 1.85 -13.39 9.08
N MET A 64 1.03 -12.37 9.32
CA MET A 64 -0.38 -12.56 9.64
C MET A 64 -1.15 -13.22 8.48
N ALA A 65 -0.87 -12.84 7.23
CA ALA A 65 -1.58 -13.36 6.06
C ALA A 65 -1.24 -14.81 5.72
N VAL A 66 -0.01 -15.25 5.94
CA VAL A 66 0.38 -16.65 5.65
C VAL A 66 -0.05 -17.64 6.74
N ASN A 67 -0.33 -17.14 7.96
CA ASN A 67 -0.72 -17.97 9.11
C ASN A 67 -2.23 -17.98 9.39
N ILE A 68 -3.03 -17.27 8.59
CA ILE A 68 -4.49 -17.18 8.78
C ILE A 68 -5.21 -18.26 7.96
N SER A 69 -6.32 -18.79 8.48
CA SER A 69 -7.18 -19.71 7.73
C SER A 69 -7.86 -19.03 6.54
N ASP A 70 -8.07 -19.74 5.45
CA ASP A 70 -8.77 -19.26 4.25
C ASP A 70 -10.16 -18.67 4.54
N GLU A 71 -10.93 -19.29 5.43
CA GLU A 71 -12.26 -18.81 5.81
C GLU A 71 -12.20 -17.42 6.46
N MET A 72 -11.30 -17.26 7.43
CA MET A 72 -11.09 -15.97 8.09
C MET A 72 -10.54 -14.92 7.10
N PHE A 73 -9.62 -15.30 6.21
CA PHE A 73 -9.12 -14.40 5.18
C PHE A 73 -10.26 -13.88 4.30
N ASN A 74 -11.14 -14.76 3.82
CA ASN A 74 -12.29 -14.39 2.99
C ASN A 74 -13.27 -13.45 3.71
N ARG A 75 -13.54 -13.69 5.01
CA ARG A 75 -14.38 -12.79 5.81
C ARG A 75 -13.76 -11.40 5.93
N VAL A 76 -12.47 -11.31 6.27
CA VAL A 76 -11.77 -10.03 6.41
C VAL A 76 -11.67 -9.30 5.07
N LEU A 77 -11.37 -10.03 3.99
CA LEU A 77 -11.36 -9.52 2.63
C LEU A 77 -12.71 -8.89 2.25
N GLY A 78 -13.82 -9.58 2.51
CA GLY A 78 -15.17 -9.08 2.23
C GLY A 78 -15.48 -7.78 2.98
N ILE A 79 -15.16 -7.71 4.27
CA ILE A 79 -15.34 -6.50 5.10
C ILE A 79 -14.52 -5.33 4.52
N ILE A 80 -13.25 -5.56 4.19
CA ILE A 80 -12.37 -4.55 3.62
C ILE A 80 -12.90 -4.04 2.28
N MET A 81 -13.41 -4.93 1.42
CA MET A 81 -13.98 -4.53 0.13
C MET A 81 -15.19 -3.62 0.30
N LEU A 82 -16.05 -3.86 1.28
CA LEU A 82 -17.17 -2.97 1.61
C LEU A 82 -16.67 -1.60 2.09
N ILE A 83 -15.67 -1.57 2.97
CA ILE A 83 -15.07 -0.30 3.44
C ILE A 83 -14.47 0.48 2.27
N VAL A 84 -13.69 -0.18 1.41
CA VAL A 84 -13.07 0.47 0.24
C VAL A 84 -14.14 0.99 -0.73
N LEU A 85 -15.22 0.23 -0.97
CA LEU A 85 -16.35 0.67 -1.77
C LEU A 85 -16.97 1.96 -1.21
N LEU A 86 -17.24 2.00 0.10
CA LEU A 86 -17.79 3.19 0.76
C LEU A 86 -16.84 4.38 0.65
N LEU A 87 -15.54 4.18 0.86
CA LEU A 87 -14.53 5.25 0.74
C LEU A 87 -14.49 5.82 -0.69
N ILE A 88 -14.56 4.97 -1.71
CA ILE A 88 -14.62 5.38 -3.13
C ILE A 88 -15.89 6.19 -3.42
N ILE A 89 -17.04 5.82 -2.85
CA ILE A 89 -18.30 6.55 -3.03
C ILE A 89 -18.22 7.93 -2.38
N ILE A 90 -17.66 8.02 -1.17
CA ILE A 90 -17.60 9.26 -0.39
C ILE A 90 -16.56 10.24 -0.94
N ARG A 91 -15.52 9.76 -1.64
CA ARG A 91 -14.43 10.55 -2.24
C ARG A 91 -13.80 11.58 -1.29
N PRO A 92 -13.39 11.19 -0.08
CA PRO A 92 -12.86 12.12 0.91
C PRO A 92 -11.56 12.81 0.43
N GLU A 93 -10.83 12.23 -0.52
CA GLU A 93 -9.61 12.78 -1.10
C GLU A 93 -9.76 14.20 -1.67
N LYS A 94 -10.94 14.55 -2.18
CA LYS A 94 -11.22 15.90 -2.71
C LYS A 94 -11.18 16.99 -1.64
N LYS A 95 -11.36 16.63 -0.37
CA LYS A 95 -11.36 17.58 0.76
C LYS A 95 -9.97 17.85 1.33
N PHE A 96 -8.95 17.12 0.87
CA PHE A 96 -7.61 17.14 1.49
C PHE A 96 -6.56 17.93 0.71
N LEU A 97 -6.95 18.56 -0.41
CA LEU A 97 -6.10 19.52 -1.10
C LEU A 97 -6.09 20.82 -0.28
N LYS A 98 -4.94 21.14 0.31
CA LYS A 98 -4.69 22.38 1.04
C LYS A 98 -3.61 23.18 0.32
N ASP A 99 -3.62 24.50 0.45
CA ASP A 99 -2.60 25.41 -0.14
C ASP A 99 -1.23 25.33 0.55
N LEU A 100 -0.88 24.19 1.16
CA LEU A 100 0.31 24.02 1.99
C LEU A 100 1.11 22.83 1.46
N GLU A 101 2.27 23.11 0.86
CA GLU A 101 3.14 22.08 0.28
C GLU A 101 4.34 21.80 1.19
N ILE A 102 4.38 20.60 1.78
CA ILE A 102 5.45 20.17 2.69
C ILE A 102 6.26 19.05 2.03
N LEU A 103 7.47 19.40 1.61
CA LEU A 103 8.40 18.47 0.95
C LEU A 103 9.29 17.69 1.91
N LYS A 104 9.32 18.08 3.19
CA LYS A 104 10.13 17.45 4.23
C LYS A 104 9.35 17.30 5.53
N LEU A 105 9.27 16.08 6.04
CA LEU A 105 8.59 15.79 7.30
C LEU A 105 9.56 15.94 8.47
N GLU A 106 9.18 16.75 9.46
CA GLU A 106 9.98 17.01 10.66
C GLU A 106 9.12 16.93 11.94
N GLY A 107 9.81 16.79 13.09
CA GLY A 107 9.20 16.77 14.42
C GLY A 107 8.06 15.78 14.60
N LYS A 108 6.99 16.23 15.26
CA LYS A 108 5.79 15.41 15.55
C LYS A 108 5.14 14.87 14.29
N ARG A 109 5.11 15.65 13.20
CA ARG A 109 4.48 15.25 11.93
C ARG A 109 5.23 14.07 11.28
N LYS A 110 6.57 14.06 11.33
CA LYS A 110 7.37 12.92 10.89
C LYS A 110 7.04 11.66 11.67
N LEU A 111 6.95 11.75 12.99
CA LEU A 111 6.58 10.62 13.84
C LEU A 111 5.18 10.09 13.52
N THR A 112 4.18 10.98 13.40
CA THR A 112 2.82 10.59 12.99
C THR A 112 2.82 9.89 11.64
N ALA A 113 3.59 10.41 10.68
CA ALA A 113 3.72 9.79 9.36
C ALA A 113 4.35 8.40 9.44
N MET A 114 5.43 8.23 10.22
CA MET A 114 6.09 6.94 10.38
C MET A 114 5.17 5.91 11.03
N VAL A 115 4.42 6.29 12.08
CA VAL A 115 3.44 5.42 12.73
C VAL A 115 2.31 5.05 11.76
N ALA A 116 1.76 6.03 11.04
CA ALA A 116 0.71 5.77 10.04
C ALA A 116 1.21 4.81 8.95
N PHE A 117 2.42 5.04 8.41
CA PHE A 117 2.99 4.19 7.37
C PHE A 117 3.36 2.79 7.87
N PHE A 118 3.69 2.62 9.16
CA PHE A 118 3.82 1.30 9.76
C PHE A 118 2.49 0.53 9.67
N PHE A 119 1.37 1.11 10.12
CA PHE A 119 0.08 0.43 10.08
C PHE A 119 -0.45 0.24 8.65
N ILE A 120 -0.19 1.18 7.74
CA ILE A 120 -0.45 1.00 6.30
C ILE A 120 0.38 -0.18 5.76
N GLY A 121 1.63 -0.30 6.22
CA GLY A 121 2.51 -1.43 5.95
C GLY A 121 1.90 -2.75 6.43
N VAL A 122 1.44 -2.83 7.68
CA VAL A 122 0.75 -4.02 8.23
C VAL A 122 -0.45 -4.40 7.38
N TYR A 123 -1.31 -3.42 7.08
CA TYR A 123 -2.48 -3.64 6.24
C TYR A 123 -2.10 -4.10 4.81
N GLY A 124 -1.10 -3.48 4.21
CA GLY A 124 -0.62 -3.82 2.87
C GLY A 124 0.06 -5.18 2.82
N GLY A 125 0.90 -5.51 3.81
CA GLY A 125 1.50 -6.83 3.97
C GLY A 125 0.47 -7.93 4.18
N PHE A 126 -0.68 -7.61 4.80
CA PHE A 126 -1.76 -8.56 5.02
C PHE A 126 -2.58 -8.81 3.74
N ILE A 127 -3.27 -7.78 3.21
CA ILE A 127 -4.26 -7.95 2.14
C ILE A 127 -3.91 -7.24 0.82
N GLN A 128 -3.02 -6.24 0.82
CA GLN A 128 -2.57 -5.48 -0.37
C GLN A 128 -3.67 -4.73 -1.17
N ILE A 129 -4.96 -4.92 -0.87
CA ILE A 129 -6.08 -4.31 -1.60
C ILE A 129 -6.36 -2.91 -1.08
N GLY A 130 -6.48 -1.93 -1.98
CA GLY A 130 -6.85 -0.55 -1.60
C GLY A 130 -5.75 0.22 -0.82
N VAL A 131 -4.57 -0.36 -0.61
CA VAL A 131 -3.45 0.29 0.13
C VAL A 131 -3.09 1.64 -0.46
N GLY A 132 -3.11 1.76 -1.79
CA GLY A 132 -2.83 3.01 -2.47
C GLY A 132 -3.76 4.16 -2.04
N PHE A 133 -5.01 3.88 -1.71
CA PHE A 133 -5.95 4.89 -1.22
C PHE A 133 -5.55 5.40 0.18
N PHE A 134 -5.23 4.48 1.10
CA PHE A 134 -4.73 4.86 2.43
C PHE A 134 -3.44 5.70 2.32
N MET A 135 -2.51 5.31 1.45
CA MET A 135 -1.30 6.10 1.19
C MET A 135 -1.63 7.49 0.63
N ILE A 136 -2.55 7.59 -0.33
CA ILE A 136 -2.95 8.88 -0.92
C ILE A 136 -3.56 9.79 0.15
N VAL A 137 -4.50 9.28 0.96
CA VAL A 137 -5.15 10.06 2.02
C VAL A 137 -4.14 10.50 3.07
N SER A 138 -3.27 9.60 3.53
CA SER A 138 -2.24 9.93 4.52
C SER A 138 -1.25 10.95 3.96
N LEU A 139 -0.77 10.78 2.72
CA LEU A 139 0.15 11.74 2.10
C LEU A 139 -0.51 13.10 1.86
N ALA A 140 -1.77 13.14 1.43
CA ALA A 140 -2.50 14.40 1.28
C ALA A 140 -2.63 15.14 2.62
N LEU A 141 -3.01 14.43 3.69
CA LEU A 141 -3.16 15.02 5.02
C LEU A 141 -1.83 15.47 5.64
N LEU A 142 -0.75 14.73 5.40
CA LEU A 142 0.55 14.99 6.01
C LEU A 142 1.36 16.04 5.25
N THR A 143 1.18 16.12 3.93
CA THR A 143 2.07 16.89 3.06
C THR A 143 1.39 18.01 2.29
N GLY A 144 0.07 17.90 2.05
CA GLY A 144 -0.68 18.82 1.21
C GLY A 144 -0.20 18.90 -0.24
N MET A 145 0.67 17.97 -0.68
CA MET A 145 1.09 17.88 -2.07
C MET A 145 -0.07 17.56 -3.01
N ASP A 146 0.07 17.97 -4.27
CA ASP A 146 -0.85 17.58 -5.33
C ASP A 146 -0.84 16.06 -5.59
N LEU A 147 -1.89 15.57 -6.26
CA LEU A 147 -2.07 14.14 -6.52
C LEU A 147 -0.95 13.53 -7.39
N ILE A 148 -0.26 14.32 -8.21
CA ILE A 148 0.83 13.82 -9.07
C ILE A 148 2.04 13.47 -8.19
N LYS A 149 2.45 14.40 -7.33
CA LYS A 149 3.56 14.19 -6.37
C LYS A 149 3.23 13.09 -5.36
N ILE A 150 1.99 13.05 -4.86
CA ILE A 150 1.52 11.98 -3.98
C ILE A 150 1.60 10.62 -4.66
N ASN A 151 1.16 10.50 -5.92
CA ASN A 151 1.25 9.24 -6.64
C ASN A 151 2.70 8.82 -6.90
N ALA A 152 3.59 9.77 -7.19
CA ALA A 152 5.03 9.50 -7.32
C ALA A 152 5.63 8.91 -6.04
N LEU A 153 5.34 9.51 -4.87
CA LEU A 153 5.78 8.98 -3.58
C LEU A 153 5.15 7.62 -3.27
N LYS A 154 3.85 7.47 -3.50
CA LYS A 154 3.11 6.23 -3.29
C LYS A 154 3.77 5.09 -4.05
N THR A 155 4.04 5.23 -5.35
CA THR A 155 4.63 4.15 -6.14
C THR A 155 6.04 3.81 -5.66
N MET A 156 6.86 4.81 -5.29
CA MET A 156 8.19 4.56 -4.73
C MET A 156 8.11 3.73 -3.44
N ILE A 157 7.22 4.10 -2.52
CA ILE A 157 7.03 3.39 -1.25
C ILE A 157 6.51 1.96 -1.50
N VAL A 158 5.57 1.81 -2.43
CA VAL A 158 4.99 0.51 -2.80
C VAL A 158 6.05 -0.47 -3.31
N VAL A 159 7.03 -0.01 -4.10
CA VAL A 159 8.13 -0.86 -4.55
C VAL A 159 8.86 -1.51 -3.36
N PHE A 160 9.28 -0.71 -2.38
CA PHE A 160 10.08 -1.23 -1.26
C PHE A 160 9.32 -2.23 -0.39
N TYR A 161 8.12 -1.88 0.08
CA TYR A 161 7.41 -2.78 1.00
C TYR A 161 6.82 -3.99 0.28
N THR A 162 6.41 -3.85 -0.99
CA THR A 162 5.88 -4.98 -1.78
C THR A 162 6.98 -5.97 -2.13
N ALA A 163 8.21 -5.50 -2.38
CA ALA A 163 9.36 -6.39 -2.57
C ALA A 163 9.56 -7.32 -1.37
N VAL A 164 9.61 -6.75 -0.15
CA VAL A 164 9.80 -7.52 1.09
C VAL A 164 8.61 -8.45 1.34
N ALA A 165 7.38 -7.94 1.20
CA ALA A 165 6.18 -8.75 1.38
C ALA A 165 6.11 -9.91 0.39
N LEU A 166 6.49 -9.69 -0.88
CA LEU A 166 6.53 -10.74 -1.91
C LEU A 166 7.58 -11.80 -1.59
N ILE A 167 8.80 -11.39 -1.22
CA ILE A 167 9.87 -12.33 -0.82
C ILE A 167 9.42 -13.18 0.37
N LEU A 168 8.86 -12.56 1.40
CA LEU A 168 8.38 -13.29 2.58
C LEU A 168 7.22 -14.22 2.25
N PHE A 169 6.33 -13.79 1.37
CA PHE A 169 5.21 -14.62 0.94
C PHE A 169 5.72 -15.90 0.25
N VAL A 170 6.55 -15.75 -0.79
CA VAL A 170 7.18 -16.87 -1.53
C VAL A 170 7.93 -17.81 -0.57
N ALA A 171 8.72 -17.25 0.35
CA ALA A 171 9.49 -18.02 1.31
C ALA A 171 8.64 -18.85 2.30
N ASN A 172 7.41 -18.41 2.62
CA ASN A 172 6.55 -19.09 3.58
C ASN A 172 5.50 -20.00 2.91
N THR A 173 5.14 -19.75 1.65
CA THR A 173 4.14 -20.56 0.94
C THR A 173 4.75 -21.60 0.01
N GLY A 174 6.05 -21.52 -0.31
CA GLY A 174 6.74 -22.49 -1.17
C GLY A 174 6.29 -22.48 -2.64
N VAL A 175 5.65 -21.39 -3.07
CA VAL A 175 5.19 -21.14 -4.45
C VAL A 175 5.96 -19.97 -5.02
#